data_AF-A0A9P9N1S4-F1
#
_entry.id   AF-A0A9P9N1S4-F1
#
_cell.length_a   1.000
_cell.length_b   1.000
_cell.length_c   1.000
_cell.angle_alpha   90.00
_cell.angle_beta   90.00
_cell.angle_gamma   90.00
#
_symmetry.space_group_name_H-M   'P 1'
#
loop_
_entity.id
_entity.type
_entity.pdbx_description
1 polymer ?
#
loop_
_entity_poly.entity_id
_entity_poly.type
_entity_poly.pdbx_seq_one_letter_code
_entity_poly.pdbx_strand_id
1 'polypeptide(L)'
;MKSTLIIASLIAAALSAPTYSPFVRRQTGGNLQTFVKALGGIEATPVVNSGDAKRPFQVKGDTFVNIGAALQRSCDQQFNACADAANGGCAIVSVSACSTQKDQCAASVQASTAAAAGNAQAAGNGNANAACAKQTRSDKAPIGNKTRL
;
A
#
# COMPACT_ATOMS: atom_id res chain seq x y z
N MET A 1 55.26 21.31 53.02
CA MET A 1 54.21 22.06 52.30
C MET A 1 54.11 21.45 50.91
N LYS A 2 53.01 20.78 50.58
CA LYS A 2 52.83 20.06 49.31
C LYS A 2 51.64 20.69 48.59
N SER A 3 51.95 21.38 47.51
CA SER A 3 51.00 22.01 46.60
C SER A 3 50.49 20.99 45.59
N THR A 4 49.20 21.02 45.25
CA THR A 4 48.59 20.48 44.01
C THR A 4 47.12 20.94 44.00
N LEU A 5 46.80 22.04 43.31
CA LEU A 5 46.42 22.19 41.89
C LEU A 5 45.01 21.67 41.56
N ILE A 6 44.16 22.66 41.25
CA ILE A 6 42.79 22.59 40.73
C ILE A 6 42.84 22.11 39.27
N ILE A 7 42.00 21.14 38.90
CA ILE A 7 41.71 20.81 37.51
C ILE A 7 40.20 20.81 37.33
N ALA A 8 39.68 21.87 36.71
CA ALA A 8 38.29 21.99 36.28
C ALA A 8 38.11 21.21 34.97
N SER A 9 37.32 20.13 34.99
CA SER A 9 36.95 19.38 33.80
C SER A 9 35.80 20.06 33.06
N LEU A 10 36.10 20.66 31.91
CA LEU A 10 35.10 21.11 30.93
C LEU A 10 34.73 19.91 30.04
N ILE A 11 33.57 19.31 30.28
CA ILE A 11 33.02 18.25 29.43
C ILE A 11 32.25 18.93 28.28
N ALA A 12 32.88 18.99 27.11
CA ALA A 12 32.23 19.40 25.87
C ALA A 12 31.44 18.21 25.28
N ALA A 13 30.10 18.28 25.32
CA ALA A 13 29.24 17.30 24.69
C ALA A 13 29.07 17.62 23.19
N ALA A 14 29.80 16.91 22.34
CA ALA A 14 29.59 16.94 20.90
C ALA A 14 28.36 16.08 20.54
N LEU A 15 27.25 16.72 20.15
CA LEU A 15 26.07 16.06 19.60
C LEU A 15 26.36 15.58 18.17
N SER A 16 26.77 14.32 18.06
CA SER A 16 26.88 13.64 16.77
C SER A 16 25.48 13.25 16.31
N ALA A 17 24.92 13.95 15.33
CA ALA A 17 23.65 13.56 14.71
C ALA A 17 23.88 12.33 13.81
N PRO A 18 23.12 11.23 13.96
CA PRO A 18 23.19 10.12 13.02
C PRO A 18 22.60 10.57 11.68
N THR A 19 23.44 10.60 10.64
CA THR A 19 22.98 10.65 9.26
C THR A 19 22.29 9.32 8.96
N TYR A 20 20.96 9.30 9.05
CA TYR A 20 20.16 8.20 8.53
C TYR A 20 20.31 8.18 7.01
N SER A 21 21.22 7.36 6.50
CA SER A 21 21.18 6.94 5.11
C SER A 21 19.89 6.16 4.90
N PRO A 22 18.95 6.61 4.03
CA PRO A 22 17.91 5.73 3.57
C PRO A 22 18.60 4.70 2.67
N PHE A 23 19.06 3.60 3.27
CA PHE A 23 19.33 2.40 2.51
C PHE A 23 18.02 2.06 1.80
N VAL A 24 17.98 2.37 0.51
CA VAL A 24 17.03 1.80 -0.43
C VAL A 24 17.16 0.29 -0.25
N ARG A 25 16.24 -0.30 0.52
CA ARG A 25 16.04 -1.74 0.57
C ARG A 25 15.65 -2.12 -0.86
N ARG A 26 16.65 -2.46 -1.67
CA ARG A 26 16.43 -3.19 -2.91
C ARG A 26 15.84 -4.52 -2.45
N GLN A 27 14.51 -4.63 -2.47
CA GLN A 27 13.77 -5.86 -2.23
C GLN A 27 14.05 -6.80 -3.40
N THR A 28 15.28 -7.31 -3.47
CA THR A 28 15.69 -8.26 -4.48
C THR A 28 15.16 -9.62 -4.03
N GLY A 29 13.94 -9.96 -4.45
CA GLY A 29 13.34 -11.31 -4.31
C GLY A 29 12.19 -11.48 -3.30
N GLY A 30 11.60 -10.40 -2.77
CA GLY A 30 10.47 -10.48 -1.83
C GLY A 30 9.09 -10.39 -2.48
N ASN A 31 8.04 -10.72 -1.73
CA ASN A 31 6.64 -10.48 -2.13
C ASN A 31 6.35 -8.97 -2.15
N LEU A 32 5.88 -8.46 -3.28
CA LEU A 32 5.50 -7.06 -3.49
C LEU A 32 4.04 -6.79 -3.10
N GLN A 33 3.24 -7.83 -2.86
CA GLN A 33 1.89 -7.70 -2.30
C GLN A 33 1.99 -7.44 -0.79
N THR A 34 1.57 -6.25 -0.37
CA THR A 34 1.65 -5.80 1.02
C THR A 34 0.32 -5.99 1.77
N PHE A 35 -0.75 -6.36 1.08
CA PHE A 35 -2.02 -6.69 1.72
C PHE A 35 -1.93 -8.03 2.47
N VAL A 36 -2.13 -7.97 3.80
CA VAL A 36 -1.94 -9.12 4.70
C VAL A 36 -3.23 -9.72 5.27
N LYS A 37 -4.40 -9.09 5.06
CA LYS A 37 -5.66 -9.68 5.58
C LYS A 37 -5.98 -10.95 4.80
N ALA A 38 -6.32 -12.01 5.52
CA ALA A 38 -6.57 -13.35 4.97
C ALA A 38 -7.83 -13.96 5.57
N LEU A 39 -8.96 -13.84 4.87
CA LEU A 39 -10.23 -14.32 5.37
C LEU A 39 -10.27 -15.84 5.19
N GLY A 40 -10.60 -16.58 6.26
CA GLY A 40 -10.49 -18.05 6.24
C GLY A 40 -9.06 -18.57 6.06
N GLY A 41 -8.04 -17.76 6.36
CA GLY A 41 -6.63 -18.11 6.16
C GLY A 41 -6.16 -18.01 4.70
N ILE A 42 -6.96 -17.41 3.82
CA ILE A 42 -6.66 -17.31 2.39
C ILE A 42 -5.95 -15.98 2.13
N GLU A 43 -4.64 -16.05 1.97
CA GLU A 43 -3.77 -14.89 1.70
C GLU A 43 -3.78 -14.48 0.23
N ALA A 44 -3.42 -13.23 -0.02
CA ALA A 44 -3.25 -12.73 -1.37
C ALA A 44 -2.04 -13.40 -2.04
N THR A 45 -2.21 -13.79 -3.30
CA THR A 45 -1.15 -14.50 -4.02
C THR A 45 0.10 -13.63 -4.12
N PRO A 46 1.30 -14.13 -3.82
CA PRO A 46 2.50 -13.32 -3.89
C PRO A 46 2.74 -12.72 -5.28
N VAL A 47 3.18 -11.46 -5.30
CA VAL A 47 3.72 -10.81 -6.49
C VAL A 47 5.24 -10.81 -6.35
N VAL A 48 5.94 -11.50 -7.25
CA VAL A 48 7.40 -11.65 -7.19
C VAL A 48 8.07 -11.13 -8.46
N ASN A 49 9.40 -11.00 -8.43
CA ASN A 49 10.16 -10.73 -9.64
C ASN A 49 10.15 -11.97 -10.54
N SER A 50 9.77 -11.80 -11.81
CA SER A 50 9.67 -12.91 -12.78
C SER A 50 11.02 -13.35 -13.36
N GLY A 51 12.07 -12.54 -13.22
CA GLY A 51 13.34 -12.68 -13.94
C GLY A 51 13.34 -12.15 -15.37
N ASP A 52 12.19 -11.78 -15.94
CA ASP A 52 12.06 -11.21 -17.29
C ASP A 52 11.99 -9.68 -17.23
N ALA A 53 13.01 -9.00 -17.77
CA ALA A 53 13.07 -7.55 -17.82
C ALA A 53 11.89 -6.89 -18.58
N LYS A 54 11.26 -7.59 -19.54
CA LYS A 54 10.10 -7.07 -20.28
C LYS A 54 8.79 -7.22 -19.52
N ARG A 55 8.69 -8.21 -18.62
CA ARG A 55 7.49 -8.51 -17.82
C ARG A 55 7.91 -8.83 -16.38
N PRO A 56 8.43 -7.85 -15.62
CA PRO A 56 9.21 -8.09 -14.41
C PRO A 56 8.39 -8.59 -13.21
N PHE A 57 7.06 -8.54 -13.25
CA PHE A 57 6.20 -8.95 -12.15
C PHE A 57 5.53 -10.28 -12.45
N GLN A 58 5.49 -11.21 -11.50
CA GLN A 58 4.83 -12.51 -11.64
C GLN A 58 3.86 -12.77 -10.50
N VAL A 59 2.71 -13.37 -10.83
CA VAL A 59 1.67 -13.83 -9.89
C VAL A 59 1.24 -15.23 -10.30
N LYS A 60 1.63 -16.26 -9.53
CA LYS A 60 1.27 -17.67 -9.81
C LYS A 60 1.51 -18.08 -11.28
N GLY A 61 2.65 -17.69 -11.84
CA GLY A 61 3.03 -17.99 -13.23
C GLY A 61 2.59 -16.95 -14.27
N ASP A 62 1.56 -16.15 -14.02
CA ASP A 62 1.15 -15.03 -14.88
C ASP A 62 2.18 -13.89 -14.74
N THR A 63 2.72 -13.36 -15.85
CA THR A 63 3.66 -12.22 -15.80
C THR A 63 3.05 -10.91 -16.27
N PHE A 64 3.51 -9.78 -15.74
CA PHE A 64 2.93 -8.46 -15.98
C PHE A 64 4.02 -7.43 -16.23
N VAL A 65 3.71 -6.47 -17.08
CA VAL A 65 4.56 -5.29 -17.32
C VAL A 65 4.38 -4.25 -16.21
N ASN A 66 3.15 -4.10 -15.70
CA ASN A 66 2.79 -3.09 -14.71
C ASN A 66 2.53 -3.72 -13.34
N ILE A 67 3.13 -3.16 -12.28
CA ILE A 67 2.99 -3.67 -10.91
C ILE A 67 1.56 -3.60 -10.40
N GLY A 68 0.80 -2.55 -10.74
CA GLY A 68 -0.59 -2.40 -10.33
C GLY A 68 -1.48 -3.51 -10.92
N ALA A 69 -1.23 -3.90 -12.18
CA ALA A 69 -1.93 -5.03 -12.79
C ALA A 69 -1.61 -6.36 -12.10
N ALA A 70 -0.34 -6.58 -11.72
CA ALA A 70 0.06 -7.76 -10.97
C ALA A 70 -0.58 -7.80 -9.56
N LEU A 71 -0.55 -6.68 -8.84
CA LEU A 71 -1.16 -6.57 -7.51
C LEU A 71 -2.68 -6.77 -7.57
N GLN A 72 -3.37 -6.23 -8.58
CA GLN A 72 -4.79 -6.46 -8.76
C GLN A 72 -5.10 -7.94 -9.06
N ARG A 73 -4.28 -8.58 -9.92
CA ARG A 73 -4.40 -10.02 -10.17
C ARG A 73 -4.27 -10.83 -8.88
N SER A 74 -3.34 -10.44 -8.01
CA SER A 74 -3.12 -11.06 -6.69
C SER A 74 -4.38 -10.95 -5.80
N CYS A 75 -5.04 -9.78 -5.77
CA CYS A 75 -6.32 -9.60 -5.08
C CYS A 75 -7.45 -10.46 -5.68
N ASP A 76 -7.53 -10.56 -7.01
CA ASP A 76 -8.54 -11.39 -7.67
C ASP A 76 -8.35 -12.89 -7.38
N GLN A 77 -7.10 -13.37 -7.34
CA GLN A 77 -6.79 -14.75 -6.97
C GLN A 77 -7.16 -15.05 -5.51
N GLN A 78 -6.96 -14.08 -4.59
CA GLN A 78 -7.43 -14.20 -3.20
C GLN A 78 -8.95 -14.34 -3.14
N PHE A 79 -9.66 -13.47 -3.86
CA PHE A 79 -11.13 -13.50 -3.90
C PHE A 79 -11.64 -14.82 -4.43
N ASN A 80 -11.10 -15.32 -5.55
CA ASN A 80 -11.54 -16.57 -6.13
C ASN A 80 -11.34 -17.73 -5.15
N ALA A 81 -10.15 -17.84 -4.54
CA ALA A 81 -9.90 -18.87 -3.53
C ALA A 81 -10.85 -18.76 -2.31
N CYS A 82 -11.14 -17.53 -1.87
CA CYS A 82 -12.10 -17.28 -0.79
C CYS A 82 -13.53 -17.66 -1.18
N ALA A 83 -13.96 -17.29 -2.38
CA ALA A 83 -15.28 -17.60 -2.91
C ALA A 83 -15.44 -19.11 -3.13
N ASP A 84 -14.41 -19.79 -3.61
CA ASP A 84 -14.38 -21.25 -3.75
C ASP A 84 -14.52 -21.92 -2.38
N ALA A 85 -13.84 -21.42 -1.35
CA ALA A 85 -14.00 -21.93 0.01
C ALA A 85 -15.41 -21.70 0.57
N ALA A 86 -15.98 -20.51 0.36
CA ALA A 86 -17.35 -20.17 0.79
C ALA A 86 -18.39 -21.07 0.09
N ASN A 87 -18.24 -21.27 -1.22
CA ASN A 87 -19.13 -22.12 -2.02
C ASN A 87 -18.91 -23.61 -1.76
N GLY A 88 -17.70 -24.01 -1.33
CA GLY A 88 -17.34 -25.38 -0.95
C GLY A 88 -17.88 -25.83 0.41
N GLY A 89 -18.70 -25.01 1.08
CA GLY A 89 -19.34 -25.36 2.35
C GLY A 89 -18.58 -24.92 3.60
N CYS A 90 -17.55 -24.08 3.48
CA CYS A 90 -16.87 -23.49 4.63
C CYS A 90 -17.76 -22.40 5.26
N ALA A 91 -18.54 -22.75 6.30
CA ALA A 91 -19.45 -21.83 6.98
C ALA A 91 -18.76 -20.63 7.68
N ILE A 92 -17.44 -20.62 7.76
CA ILE A 92 -16.64 -19.56 8.37
C ILE A 92 -16.53 -18.33 7.44
N VAL A 93 -16.68 -18.52 6.13
CA VAL A 93 -16.48 -17.46 5.13
C VAL A 93 -17.69 -17.37 4.19
N SER A 94 -18.13 -16.15 3.89
CA SER A 94 -19.17 -15.89 2.90
C SER A 94 -18.58 -15.20 1.68
N VAL A 95 -19.19 -15.39 0.50
CA VAL A 95 -18.78 -14.69 -0.73
C VAL A 95 -18.86 -13.17 -0.56
N SER A 96 -19.82 -12.66 0.23
CA SER A 96 -19.92 -11.23 0.54
C SER A 96 -18.73 -10.71 1.36
N ALA A 97 -18.25 -11.50 2.33
CA ALA A 97 -17.06 -11.17 3.09
C ALA A 97 -15.79 -11.29 2.22
N CYS A 98 -15.72 -12.26 1.30
CA CYS A 98 -14.67 -12.34 0.30
C CYS A 98 -14.63 -11.09 -0.60
N SER A 99 -15.79 -10.60 -1.06
CA SER A 99 -15.86 -9.38 -1.86
C SER A 99 -15.38 -8.16 -1.07
N THR A 100 -15.76 -8.07 0.21
CA THR A 100 -15.30 -6.99 1.09
C THR A 100 -13.77 -7.03 1.26
N GLN A 101 -13.19 -8.22 1.40
CA GLN A 101 -11.74 -8.39 1.43
C GLN A 101 -11.08 -7.98 0.11
N LYS A 102 -11.68 -8.33 -1.03
CA LYS A 102 -11.20 -7.92 -2.36
C LYS A 102 -11.15 -6.39 -2.49
N ASP A 103 -12.18 -5.69 -2.03
CA ASP A 103 -12.22 -4.23 -2.09
C ASP A 103 -11.13 -3.59 -1.21
N GLN A 104 -10.90 -4.16 -0.02
CA GLN A 104 -9.79 -3.74 0.85
C GLN A 104 -8.42 -3.99 0.21
N CYS A 105 -8.26 -5.15 -0.45
CA CYS A 105 -7.04 -5.47 -1.20
C CYS A 105 -6.83 -4.47 -2.34
N ALA A 106 -7.85 -4.23 -3.17
CA ALA A 106 -7.79 -3.28 -4.29
C ALA A 106 -7.48 -1.84 -3.82
N ALA A 107 -8.06 -1.41 -2.70
CA ALA A 107 -7.74 -0.11 -2.10
C ALA A 107 -6.27 -0.02 -1.68
N SER A 108 -5.69 -1.11 -1.15
CA SER A 108 -4.26 -1.14 -0.81
C SER A 108 -3.35 -1.08 -2.05
N VAL A 109 -3.79 -1.64 -3.19
CA VAL A 109 -3.09 -1.51 -4.47
C VAL A 109 -3.09 -0.07 -4.95
N GLN A 110 -4.23 0.60 -4.89
CA GLN A 110 -4.37 2.02 -5.27
C GLN A 110 -3.49 2.93 -4.41
N ALA A 111 -3.43 2.68 -3.10
CA ALA A 111 -2.51 3.39 -2.21
C ALA A 111 -1.03 3.12 -2.56
N SER A 112 -0.69 1.88 -2.91
CA SER A 112 0.68 1.49 -3.27
C SER A 112 1.15 2.07 -4.60
N THR A 113 0.28 2.14 -5.61
CA THR A 113 0.60 2.76 -6.91
C THR A 113 0.59 4.29 -6.84
N ALA A 114 -0.29 4.89 -6.01
CA ALA A 114 -0.27 6.32 -5.74
C ALA A 114 0.99 6.74 -4.96
N ALA A 115 1.44 5.95 -3.99
CA ALA A 115 2.71 6.19 -3.29
C ALA A 115 3.92 6.06 -4.22
N ALA A 116 3.89 5.10 -5.15
CA ALA A 116 4.93 4.97 -6.18
C ALA A 116 4.97 6.18 -7.13
N ALA A 117 3.81 6.76 -7.47
CA ALA A 117 3.72 8.01 -8.23
C ALA A 117 4.10 9.25 -7.38
N GLY A 118 3.80 9.23 -6.08
CA GLY A 118 4.07 10.32 -5.12
C GLY A 118 5.56 10.52 -4.81
N ASN A 119 6.42 9.54 -5.07
CA ASN A 119 7.88 9.70 -5.00
C ASN A 119 8.45 10.65 -6.07
N ALA A 120 7.63 11.14 -7.02
CA ALA A 120 8.00 12.18 -7.97
C ALA A 120 7.50 13.59 -7.58
N GLN A 121 6.66 13.74 -6.55
CA GLN A 121 6.03 15.02 -6.21
C GLN A 121 6.17 15.34 -4.71
N ALA A 122 7.42 15.54 -4.26
CA ALA A 122 7.72 16.13 -2.97
C ALA A 122 7.77 17.67 -3.08
N ALA A 123 6.61 18.33 -3.19
CA ALA A 123 6.43 19.76 -2.88
C ALA A 123 4.93 20.12 -2.90
N GLY A 124 4.29 20.21 -1.73
CA GLY A 124 2.94 20.80 -1.60
C GLY A 124 2.09 20.22 -0.47
N ASN A 125 2.38 20.63 0.77
CA ASN A 125 1.60 20.35 2.00
C ASN A 125 0.11 20.73 1.90
N GLY A 126 -0.76 20.02 2.65
CA GLY A 126 -1.89 20.66 3.35
C GLY A 126 -3.20 19.88 3.58
N ASN A 127 -3.23 19.00 4.60
CA ASN A 127 -4.26 18.86 5.68
C ASN A 127 -5.78 18.57 5.42
N ALA A 128 -6.31 17.67 6.29
CA ALA A 128 -7.68 17.58 6.86
C ALA A 128 -8.86 17.12 5.95
N ASN A 129 -9.89 16.36 6.35
CA ASN A 129 -10.36 15.79 7.61
C ASN A 129 -11.61 14.88 7.33
N ALA A 130 -11.89 13.96 8.25
CA ALA A 130 -13.20 13.43 8.68
C ALA A 130 -14.03 12.48 7.80
N ALA A 131 -14.41 11.41 8.49
CA ALA A 131 -15.30 10.31 8.17
C ALA A 131 -16.80 10.66 8.00
N CYS A 132 -17.51 9.67 7.45
CA CYS A 132 -18.92 9.36 7.68
C CYS A 132 -19.95 10.44 7.28
N ALA A 133 -20.06 10.74 5.99
CA ALA A 133 -21.30 11.31 5.45
C ALA A 133 -21.59 10.83 4.02
N LYS A 134 -22.57 9.93 3.94
CA LYS A 134 -23.55 9.73 2.87
C LYS A 134 -23.06 9.28 1.47
N GLN A 135 -23.06 7.96 1.36
CA GLN A 135 -23.63 7.16 0.28
C GLN A 135 -24.69 7.86 -0.62
N THR A 136 -24.54 7.63 -1.94
CA THR A 136 -25.55 7.48 -3.01
C THR A 136 -26.03 8.66 -3.87
N ARG A 137 -26.20 8.28 -5.15
CA ARG A 137 -27.06 8.80 -6.24
C ARG A 137 -26.35 9.82 -7.15
N SER A 138 -25.86 9.40 -8.32
CA SER A 138 -26.65 9.17 -9.54
C SER A 138 -27.42 10.43 -9.96
N ASP A 139 -27.08 10.92 -11.15
CA ASP A 139 -27.94 11.60 -12.14
C ASP A 139 -27.49 13.02 -12.57
N LYS A 140 -26.87 13.03 -13.76
CA LYS A 140 -27.14 13.91 -14.91
C LYS A 140 -26.92 15.43 -14.75
N ALA A 141 -25.92 15.94 -15.48
CA ALA A 141 -25.88 17.31 -16.01
C ALA A 141 -25.47 17.25 -17.51
N PRO A 142 -25.96 18.15 -18.38
CA PRO A 142 -25.48 19.52 -18.35
C PRO A 142 -26.54 20.64 -18.49
N ILE A 143 -26.25 21.72 -17.75
CA ILE A 143 -26.19 23.15 -18.14
C ILE A 143 -27.43 23.75 -18.84
N GLY A 144 -28.13 24.61 -18.10
CA GLY A 144 -29.18 25.49 -18.62
C GLY A 144 -28.63 26.75 -19.29
N ASN A 145 -29.45 27.31 -20.18
CA ASN A 145 -29.40 28.72 -20.54
C ASN A 145 -30.83 29.25 -20.69
N LYS A 146 -31.31 30.01 -19.70
CA LYS A 146 -32.53 30.83 -19.80
C LYS A 146 -32.08 32.29 -19.77
N THR A 147 -31.87 32.86 -20.95
CA THR A 147 -31.82 34.31 -21.13
C THR A 147 -33.24 34.84 -20.98
N ARG A 148 -33.44 35.68 -19.97
CA ARG A 148 -34.59 36.58 -19.84
C ARG A 148 -34.62 37.52 -21.05
N LEU A 149 -35.76 37.63 -21.71
CA LEU A 149 -36.36 38.83 -22.31
C LEU A 149 -37.85 38.53 -22.50
#